data_AF-A0A965FBI0-F1
#
_entry.id   AF-A0A965FBI0-F1
#
_cell.length_a   1.000
_cell.length_b   1.000
_cell.length_c   1.000
_cell.angle_alpha   90.00
_cell.angle_beta   90.00
_cell.angle_gamma   90.00
#
_symmetry.space_group_name_H-M   'P 1'
#
loop_
_entity.id
_entity.type
_entity.pdbx_description
1 polymer ?
#
loop_
_entity_poly.entity_id
_entity_poly.type
_entity_poly.pdbx_seq_one_letter_code
_entity_poly.pdbx_strand_id
1 'polypeptide(L)'
;ARRRARDETVLLARLAAAAEIRPEGYAWVDPKALGHDAPGIAALARLIGLIGGAAWPVPIAATAALMARGGGSLAGAWVRPGAGGRWLVVRDPGLVAPAQIWAPGLLWDGRFRMNGPARPGWNCAALGAAAADFRSRSTIPLPALGALPALWDEKGKLAVLPGLFYGKSQEAADWRMTFAPRGGGLPLG
;
A
#
# COMPACT_ATOMS: atom_id res chain seq x y z
N ALA A 1 -11.25 -10.45 -26.91
CA ALA A 1 -10.74 -9.09 -26.66
C ALA A 1 -11.83 -8.13 -26.16
N ARG A 2 -12.90 -7.85 -26.93
CA ARG A 2 -13.92 -6.83 -26.59
C ARG A 2 -14.67 -7.06 -25.27
N ARG A 3 -15.03 -8.30 -24.93
CA ARG A 3 -15.70 -8.63 -23.65
C ARG A 3 -14.82 -8.31 -22.44
N ARG A 4 -13.56 -8.78 -22.45
CA ARG A 4 -12.58 -8.51 -21.40
C ARG A 4 -12.34 -7.01 -21.19
N ALA A 5 -12.25 -6.24 -22.28
CA ALA A 5 -12.08 -4.79 -22.20
C ALA A 5 -13.30 -4.10 -21.54
N ARG A 6 -14.52 -4.53 -21.87
CA ARG A 6 -15.75 -4.03 -21.21
C ARG A 6 -15.79 -4.37 -19.72
N ASP A 7 -15.47 -5.62 -19.38
CA ASP A 7 -15.44 -6.07 -17.99
C ASP A 7 -14.40 -5.27 -17.18
N GLU A 8 -13.26 -4.95 -17.79
CA GLU A 8 -12.23 -4.09 -17.20
C GLU A 8 -12.69 -2.65 -17.03
N THR A 9 -13.36 -2.05 -18.03
CA THR A 9 -13.95 -0.70 -17.88
C THR A 9 -14.94 -0.63 -16.73
N VAL A 10 -15.82 -1.63 -16.58
CA VAL A 10 -16.80 -1.67 -15.50
C VAL A 10 -16.10 -1.79 -14.14
N LEU A 11 -15.07 -2.63 -14.04
CA LEU A 11 -14.27 -2.78 -12.82
C LEU A 11 -13.57 -1.47 -12.44
N LEU A 12 -12.93 -0.80 -13.41
CA LEU A 12 -12.21 0.46 -13.18
C LEU A 12 -13.16 1.58 -12.76
N ALA A 13 -14.33 1.69 -13.40
CA ALA A 13 -15.37 2.63 -13.00
C ALA A 13 -15.84 2.37 -11.56
N ARG A 14 -15.98 1.08 -11.18
CA ARG A 14 -16.35 0.70 -9.81
C ARG A 14 -15.28 1.11 -8.80
N LEU A 15 -14.01 0.84 -9.09
CA LEU A 15 -12.91 1.26 -8.24
C LEU A 15 -12.85 2.78 -8.10
N ALA A 16 -12.97 3.52 -9.19
CA ALA A 16 -12.95 4.98 -9.18
C ALA A 16 -14.08 5.59 -8.33
N ALA A 17 -15.26 4.97 -8.34
CA ALA A 17 -16.40 5.42 -7.54
C ALA A 17 -16.28 5.05 -6.04
N ALA A 18 -15.68 3.91 -5.74
CA ALA A 18 -15.72 3.33 -4.39
C ALA A 18 -14.43 3.47 -3.59
N ALA A 19 -13.28 3.65 -4.24
CA ALA A 19 -11.97 3.58 -3.59
C ALA A 19 -11.17 4.87 -3.74
N GLU A 20 -10.58 5.31 -2.63
CA GLU A 20 -9.58 6.36 -2.57
C GLU A 20 -8.22 5.70 -2.30
N ILE A 21 -7.40 5.58 -3.34
CA ILE A 21 -6.07 4.95 -3.27
C ILE A 21 -5.04 6.03 -2.95
N ARG A 22 -4.18 5.75 -1.98
CA ARG A 22 -3.21 6.70 -1.45
C ARG A 22 -1.78 6.24 -1.78
N PRO A 23 -0.88 7.15 -2.20
CA PRO A 23 0.49 6.80 -2.56
C PRO A 23 1.31 6.26 -1.39
N GLU A 24 0.82 6.41 -0.16
CA GLU A 24 1.39 5.82 1.05
C GLU A 24 1.05 4.32 1.18
N GLY A 25 0.47 3.71 0.14
CA GLY A 25 0.27 2.26 0.03
C GLY A 25 -0.89 1.75 0.88
N TYR A 26 -1.98 2.53 0.95
CA TYR A 26 -3.25 2.13 1.54
C TYR A 26 -4.42 2.67 0.70
N ALA A 27 -5.63 2.18 0.98
CA ALA A 27 -6.83 2.70 0.37
C ALA A 27 -8.01 2.74 1.34
N TRP A 28 -8.86 3.73 1.17
CA TRP A 28 -10.20 3.77 1.77
C TRP A 28 -11.23 3.29 0.77
N VAL A 29 -12.17 2.45 1.19
CA VAL A 29 -13.21 1.86 0.32
C VAL A 29 -14.58 2.10 0.93
N ASP A 30 -15.51 2.65 0.16
CA ASP A 30 -16.93 2.63 0.50
C ASP A 30 -17.54 1.28 0.09
N PRO A 31 -17.90 0.40 1.05
CA PRO A 31 -18.46 -0.91 0.73
C PRO A 31 -19.82 -0.83 0.01
N LYS A 32 -20.61 0.24 0.22
CA LYS A 32 -21.89 0.43 -0.45
C LYS A 32 -21.71 0.76 -1.92
N ALA A 33 -20.81 1.69 -2.24
CA ALA A 33 -20.50 2.07 -3.62
C ALA A 33 -19.80 0.93 -4.39
N LEU A 34 -18.96 0.14 -3.68
CA LEU A 34 -18.27 -1.01 -4.24
C LEU A 34 -19.26 -2.12 -4.64
N GLY A 35 -20.27 -2.39 -3.83
CA GLY A 35 -21.25 -3.44 -4.06
C GLY A 35 -20.70 -4.86 -3.86
N HIS A 36 -21.58 -5.81 -3.58
CA HIS A 36 -21.22 -7.22 -3.36
C HIS A 36 -21.40 -8.09 -4.61
N ASP A 37 -21.59 -7.46 -5.76
CA ASP A 37 -21.74 -8.11 -7.06
C ASP A 37 -20.38 -8.54 -7.63
N ALA A 38 -20.38 -9.25 -8.76
CA ALA A 38 -19.15 -9.73 -9.37
C ALA A 38 -18.14 -8.60 -9.71
N PRO A 39 -18.55 -7.45 -10.27
CA PRO A 39 -17.66 -6.29 -10.43
C PRO A 39 -17.08 -5.75 -9.13
N GLY A 40 -17.88 -5.61 -8.07
CA GLY A 40 -17.41 -5.15 -6.75
C GLY A 40 -16.38 -6.10 -6.13
N ILE A 41 -16.63 -7.40 -6.20
CA ILE A 41 -15.68 -8.43 -5.73
C ILE A 41 -14.37 -8.37 -6.53
N ALA A 42 -14.45 -8.27 -7.86
CA ALA A 42 -13.26 -8.20 -8.72
C ALA A 42 -12.46 -6.91 -8.50
N ALA A 43 -13.15 -5.78 -8.28
CA ALA A 43 -12.54 -4.52 -7.90
C ALA A 43 -11.77 -4.65 -6.57
N LEU A 44 -12.40 -5.22 -5.54
CA LEU A 44 -11.73 -5.44 -4.26
C LEU A 44 -10.53 -6.38 -4.39
N ALA A 45 -10.63 -7.45 -5.18
CA ALA A 45 -9.53 -8.38 -5.42
C ALA A 45 -8.32 -7.67 -6.04
N ARG A 46 -8.56 -6.79 -7.04
CA ARG A 46 -7.51 -5.98 -7.66
C ARG A 46 -6.87 -5.02 -6.66
N LEU A 47 -7.68 -4.36 -5.82
CA LEU A 47 -7.19 -3.43 -4.81
C LEU A 47 -6.37 -4.15 -3.73
N ILE A 48 -6.81 -5.33 -3.28
CA ILE A 48 -6.05 -6.18 -2.36
C ILE A 48 -4.69 -6.54 -2.96
N GLY A 49 -4.64 -6.93 -4.24
CA GLY A 49 -3.39 -7.25 -4.92
C GLY A 49 -2.45 -6.04 -5.03
N LEU A 50 -3.01 -4.87 -5.34
CA LEU A 50 -2.29 -3.60 -5.41
C LEU A 50 -1.66 -3.22 -4.05
N ILE A 51 -2.47 -3.14 -3.01
CA ILE A 51 -2.05 -2.71 -1.67
C ILE A 51 -1.20 -3.77 -0.98
N GLY A 52 -1.52 -5.05 -1.19
CA GLY A 52 -0.79 -6.20 -0.63
C GLY A 52 0.46 -6.57 -1.40
N GLY A 53 0.76 -5.93 -2.54
CA GLY A 53 1.96 -6.22 -3.33
C GLY A 53 1.99 -7.65 -3.86
N ALA A 54 0.82 -8.23 -4.14
CA ALA A 54 0.71 -9.61 -4.58
C ALA A 54 1.47 -9.84 -5.90
N ALA A 55 2.21 -10.95 -5.98
CA ALA A 55 2.88 -11.35 -7.22
C ALA A 55 1.91 -11.94 -8.27
N TRP A 56 0.74 -12.39 -7.81
CA TRP A 56 -0.26 -13.10 -8.60
C TRP A 56 -1.65 -12.51 -8.38
N PRO A 57 -2.60 -12.71 -9.33
CA PRO A 57 -3.99 -12.30 -9.15
C PRO A 57 -4.61 -12.86 -7.86
N VAL A 58 -5.35 -12.01 -7.16
CA VAL A 58 -6.04 -12.41 -5.93
C VAL A 58 -7.28 -13.26 -6.26
N PRO A 59 -7.49 -14.42 -5.62
CA PRO A 59 -8.64 -15.27 -5.93
C PRO A 59 -9.99 -14.61 -5.63
N ILE A 60 -10.90 -14.63 -6.62
CA ILE A 60 -12.24 -14.03 -6.53
C ILE A 60 -13.08 -14.67 -5.42
N ALA A 61 -13.07 -16.00 -5.31
CA ALA A 61 -13.83 -16.71 -4.28
C ALA A 61 -13.37 -16.36 -2.85
N ALA A 62 -12.05 -16.27 -2.63
CA ALA A 62 -11.49 -15.86 -1.35
C ALA A 62 -11.81 -14.39 -1.03
N THR A 63 -11.86 -13.54 -2.05
CA THR A 63 -12.26 -12.13 -1.92
C THR A 63 -13.74 -11.99 -1.57
N ALA A 64 -14.61 -12.77 -2.21
CA ALA A 64 -16.04 -12.80 -1.88
C ALA A 64 -16.26 -13.26 -0.43
N ALA A 65 -15.58 -14.32 -0.01
CA ALA A 65 -15.60 -14.79 1.37
C ALA A 65 -15.05 -13.74 2.36
N LEU A 66 -14.06 -12.95 1.96
CA LEU A 66 -13.55 -11.81 2.74
C LEU A 66 -14.57 -10.69 2.88
N MET A 67 -15.25 -10.38 1.79
CA MET A 67 -16.28 -9.36 1.77
C MET A 67 -17.45 -9.74 2.68
N ALA A 68 -17.92 -10.98 2.61
CA ALA A 68 -19.04 -11.49 3.41
C ALA A 68 -18.75 -11.48 4.92
N ARG A 69 -17.51 -11.76 5.33
CA ARG A 69 -17.10 -11.69 6.75
C ARG A 69 -16.82 -10.26 7.26
N GLY A 70 -16.78 -9.27 6.37
CA GLY A 70 -16.56 -7.87 6.72
C GLY A 70 -15.09 -7.45 6.94
N GLY A 71 -14.13 -8.28 6.54
CA GLY A 71 -12.70 -7.95 6.63
C GLY A 71 -11.78 -9.14 6.94
N GLY A 72 -10.48 -8.89 7.03
CA GLY A 72 -9.44 -9.86 7.31
C GLY A 72 -8.25 -9.74 6.35
N SER A 73 -7.29 -10.63 6.51
CA SER A 73 -6.09 -10.67 5.67
C SER A 73 -6.31 -11.52 4.41
N LEU A 74 -5.79 -11.06 3.28
CA LEU A 74 -5.75 -11.81 2.02
C LEU A 74 -4.64 -11.25 1.13
N ALA A 75 -3.84 -12.13 0.53
CA ALA A 75 -2.82 -11.78 -0.47
C ALA A 75 -1.92 -10.59 -0.06
N GLY A 76 -1.54 -10.53 1.22
CA GLY A 76 -0.66 -9.49 1.74
C GLY A 76 -1.34 -8.17 2.13
N ALA A 77 -2.64 -8.02 1.93
CA ALA A 77 -3.38 -6.87 2.44
C ALA A 77 -4.26 -7.27 3.63
N TRP A 78 -4.48 -6.32 4.53
CA TRP A 78 -5.45 -6.41 5.61
C TRP A 78 -6.59 -5.43 5.34
N VAL A 79 -7.79 -5.99 5.13
CA VAL A 79 -9.03 -5.25 4.96
C VAL A 79 -9.72 -5.18 6.32
N ARG A 80 -10.14 -4.01 6.76
CA ARG A 80 -10.78 -3.85 8.07
C ARG A 80 -11.79 -2.72 8.07
N PRO A 81 -12.79 -2.75 8.97
CA PRO A 81 -13.59 -1.57 9.26
C PRO A 81 -12.69 -0.39 9.67
N GLY A 82 -13.02 0.79 9.17
CA GLY A 82 -12.38 2.04 9.53
C GLY A 82 -13.40 3.17 9.72
N ALA A 83 -12.96 4.41 9.59
CA ALA A 83 -13.77 5.58 9.92
C ALA A 83 -14.95 5.78 8.94
N GLY A 84 -16.07 6.30 9.46
CA GLY A 84 -17.22 6.70 8.63
C GLY A 84 -17.90 5.55 7.87
N GLY A 85 -17.80 4.32 8.37
CA GLY A 85 -18.38 3.14 7.70
C GLY A 85 -17.61 2.67 6.46
N ARG A 86 -16.45 3.28 6.17
CA ARG A 86 -15.54 2.85 5.10
C ARG A 86 -14.67 1.69 5.58
N TRP A 87 -14.23 0.86 4.65
CA TRP A 87 -13.14 -0.07 4.87
C TRP A 87 -11.79 0.59 4.66
N LEU A 88 -10.82 0.17 5.45
CA LEU A 88 -9.41 0.49 5.28
C LEU A 88 -8.71 -0.76 4.74
N VAL A 89 -8.05 -0.62 3.59
CA VAL A 89 -7.19 -1.64 2.99
C VAL A 89 -5.74 -1.20 3.16
N VAL A 90 -4.97 -1.95 3.92
CA VAL A 90 -3.56 -1.65 4.25
C VAL A 90 -2.69 -2.86 4.02
N ARG A 91 -1.37 -2.70 4.09
CA ARG A 91 -0.45 -3.84 4.17
C ARG A 91 -0.76 -4.68 5.41
N ASP A 92 -0.77 -6.00 5.27
CA ASP A 92 -0.81 -6.88 6.42
C ASP A 92 0.48 -6.70 7.25
N PRO A 93 0.40 -6.33 8.54
CA PRO A 93 1.57 -6.10 9.38
C PRO A 93 2.46 -7.34 9.53
N GLY A 94 1.90 -8.55 9.45
CA GLY A 94 2.66 -9.81 9.50
C GLY A 94 3.41 -10.15 8.22
N LEU A 95 3.18 -9.39 7.13
CA LEU A 95 3.78 -9.64 5.82
C LEU A 95 4.61 -8.45 5.30
N VAL A 96 4.83 -7.43 6.12
CA VAL A 96 5.74 -6.34 5.79
C VAL A 96 7.16 -6.91 5.63
N ALA A 97 7.82 -6.60 4.51
CA ALA A 97 9.16 -7.09 4.26
C ALA A 97 10.17 -6.72 5.37
N PRO A 98 11.17 -7.58 5.61
CA PRO A 98 12.24 -7.28 6.55
C PRO A 98 13.11 -6.10 6.06
N ALA A 99 14.01 -5.66 6.95
CA ALA A 99 15.05 -4.70 6.59
C ALA A 99 15.90 -5.23 5.43
N GLN A 100 16.21 -4.36 4.47
CA GLN A 100 17.07 -4.63 3.33
C GLN A 100 18.16 -3.57 3.25
N ILE A 101 19.35 -3.97 2.81
CA ILE A 101 20.46 -3.04 2.59
C ILE A 101 19.99 -1.96 1.60
N TRP A 102 20.25 -0.71 1.96
CA TRP A 102 19.89 0.41 1.12
C TRP A 102 20.71 0.41 -0.18
N ALA A 103 20.01 0.54 -1.30
CA ALA A 103 20.59 0.82 -2.60
C ALA A 103 19.63 1.70 -3.41
N PRO A 104 20.13 2.66 -4.21
CA PRO A 104 19.29 3.44 -5.12
C PRO A 104 18.53 2.53 -6.09
N GLY A 105 17.23 2.75 -6.24
CA GLY A 105 16.35 1.94 -7.10
C GLY A 105 15.74 0.72 -6.40
N LEU A 106 16.03 0.50 -5.12
CA LEU A 106 15.48 -0.60 -4.33
C LEU A 106 13.95 -0.63 -4.39
N LEU A 107 13.40 -1.78 -4.77
CA LEU A 107 11.97 -2.06 -4.68
C LEU A 107 11.68 -2.78 -3.35
N TRP A 108 11.39 -2.01 -2.32
CA TRP A 108 11.12 -2.53 -0.98
C TRP A 108 9.67 -2.98 -0.82
N ASP A 109 9.48 -4.08 -0.09
CA ASP A 109 8.19 -4.75 0.14
C ASP A 109 7.40 -5.09 -1.14
N GLY A 110 8.06 -5.11 -2.31
CA GLY A 110 7.43 -5.31 -3.61
C GLY A 110 6.48 -4.18 -4.05
N ARG A 111 6.43 -3.08 -3.29
CA ARG A 111 5.42 -2.01 -3.39
C ARG A 111 6.01 -0.62 -3.54
N PHE A 112 7.17 -0.36 -2.96
CA PHE A 112 7.76 0.97 -2.94
C PHE A 112 9.11 0.97 -3.63
N ARG A 113 9.19 1.71 -4.75
CA ARG A 113 10.46 2.01 -5.39
C ARG A 113 11.09 3.20 -4.68
N MET A 114 12.27 2.99 -4.14
CA MET A 114 13.01 3.94 -3.34
C MET A 114 14.23 4.42 -4.12
N ASN A 115 14.42 5.73 -4.22
CA ASN A 115 15.56 6.37 -4.89
C ASN A 115 16.16 7.45 -4.01
N GLY A 116 17.45 7.70 -4.17
CA GLY A 116 18.21 8.72 -3.45
C GLY A 116 19.71 8.42 -3.49
N PRO A 117 20.53 9.18 -2.74
CA PRO A 117 21.97 8.98 -2.66
C PRO A 117 22.35 7.60 -2.11
N ALA A 118 23.45 7.02 -2.60
CA ALA A 118 24.01 5.82 -2.01
C ALA A 118 24.55 6.13 -0.60
N ARG A 119 24.22 5.28 0.37
CA ARG A 119 24.67 5.38 1.76
C ARG A 119 25.06 3.99 2.26
N PRO A 120 26.37 3.64 2.26
CA PRO A 120 26.83 2.37 2.79
C PRO A 120 26.39 2.17 4.24
N GLY A 121 26.02 0.94 4.61
CA GLY A 121 25.59 0.59 5.98
C GLY A 121 24.14 0.99 6.33
N TRP A 122 23.47 1.78 5.49
CA TRP A 122 22.06 2.12 5.71
C TRP A 122 21.13 0.98 5.28
N ASN A 123 19.95 0.94 5.87
CA ASN A 123 18.91 -0.04 5.56
C ASN A 123 17.57 0.63 5.25
N CYS A 124 16.80 0.03 4.34
CA CYS A 124 15.39 0.31 4.14
C CYS A 124 14.56 -0.72 4.89
N ALA A 125 13.70 -0.26 5.80
CA ALA A 125 12.81 -1.12 6.59
C ALA A 125 11.50 -0.38 6.89
N ALA A 126 10.54 -1.10 7.45
CA ALA A 126 9.28 -0.51 7.88
C ALA A 126 9.52 0.56 8.95
N LEU A 127 8.72 1.62 8.97
CA LEU A 127 8.70 2.58 10.07
C LEU A 127 8.33 1.87 11.40
N GLY A 128 7.44 0.89 11.34
CA GLY A 128 7.10 0.02 12.46
C GLY A 128 6.56 0.79 13.66
N ALA A 129 7.06 0.44 14.86
CA ALA A 129 6.63 1.07 16.11
C ALA A 129 6.91 2.58 16.18
N ALA A 130 7.94 3.07 15.47
CA ALA A 130 8.25 4.50 15.42
C ALA A 130 7.12 5.33 14.76
N ALA A 131 6.17 4.68 14.09
CA ALA A 131 4.97 5.35 13.55
C ALA A 131 4.16 6.09 14.62
N ALA A 132 4.22 5.67 15.88
CA ALA A 132 3.54 6.34 16.98
C ALA A 132 3.96 7.82 17.11
N ASP A 133 5.25 8.12 16.90
CA ASP A 133 5.82 9.47 17.02
C ASP A 133 5.34 10.43 15.93
N PHE A 134 4.83 9.88 14.83
CA PHE A 134 4.37 10.63 13.67
C PHE A 134 2.84 10.72 13.59
N ARG A 135 2.11 10.09 14.52
CA ARG A 135 0.64 10.01 14.50
C ARG A 135 -0.03 11.39 14.53
N SER A 136 0.50 12.34 15.29
CA SER A 136 -0.03 13.71 15.37
C SER A 136 0.41 14.61 14.21
N ARG A 137 1.33 14.13 13.37
CA ARG A 137 1.97 14.88 12.29
C ARG A 137 1.49 14.46 10.91
N SER A 138 0.54 13.52 10.85
CA SER A 138 0.04 12.94 9.61
C SER A 138 -1.41 12.51 9.75
N THR A 139 -2.16 12.61 8.65
CA THR A 139 -3.50 12.05 8.52
C THR A 139 -3.49 10.58 8.07
N ILE A 140 -2.30 10.01 7.84
CA ILE A 140 -2.14 8.61 7.42
C ILE A 140 -2.58 7.69 8.57
N PRO A 141 -3.43 6.68 8.31
CA PRO A 141 -3.80 5.70 9.32
C PRO A 141 -2.58 4.99 9.91
N LEU A 142 -2.54 4.83 11.24
CA LEU A 142 -1.40 4.24 11.93
C LEU A 142 -0.90 2.90 11.34
N PRO A 143 -1.77 1.95 10.92
CA PRO A 143 -1.31 0.73 10.27
C PRO A 143 -0.59 0.95 8.92
N ALA A 144 -1.05 1.94 8.13
CA ALA A 144 -0.38 2.32 6.89
C ALA A 144 0.97 2.98 7.19
N LEU A 145 0.98 3.90 8.16
CA LEU A 145 2.18 4.62 8.58
C LEU A 145 3.27 3.67 9.08
N GLY A 146 2.91 2.67 9.88
CA GLY A 146 3.84 1.62 10.33
C GLY A 146 4.39 0.75 9.20
N ALA A 147 3.66 0.61 8.10
CA ALA A 147 4.09 -0.15 6.92
C ALA A 147 4.84 0.68 5.87
N LEU A 148 5.05 1.98 6.09
CA LEU A 148 5.81 2.83 5.18
C LEU A 148 7.30 2.49 5.21
N PRO A 149 7.98 2.55 4.05
CA PRO A 149 9.44 2.45 4.01
C PRO A 149 10.09 3.65 4.68
N ALA A 150 11.06 3.35 5.52
CA ALA A 150 11.93 4.30 6.19
C ALA A 150 13.39 3.88 6.00
N LEU A 151 14.28 4.87 5.99
CA LEU A 151 15.72 4.66 5.94
C LEU A 151 16.32 4.85 7.32
N TRP A 152 17.11 3.85 7.70
CA TRP A 152 17.76 3.74 8.99
C TRP A 152 19.26 3.78 8.77
N ASP A 153 19.97 4.59 9.57
CA ASP A 153 21.42 4.65 9.51
C ASP A 153 22.07 3.36 10.06
N GLU A 154 23.39 3.26 9.95
CA GLU A 154 24.19 2.12 10.45
C GLU A 154 24.01 1.85 11.96
N LYS A 155 23.52 2.83 12.72
CA LYS A 155 23.26 2.74 14.16
C LYS A 155 21.81 2.38 14.48
N GLY A 156 21.01 2.12 13.45
CA GLY A 156 19.58 1.81 13.59
C GLY A 156 18.72 3.02 13.96
N LYS A 157 19.20 4.25 13.77
CA LYS A 157 18.41 5.46 14.01
C LYS A 157 17.69 5.86 12.72
N LEU A 158 16.43 6.29 12.87
CA LEU A 158 15.65 6.81 11.76
C LEU A 158 16.36 8.04 11.15
N ALA A 159 16.75 7.91 9.89
CA ALA A 159 17.45 8.94 9.14
C ALA A 159 16.49 9.70 8.21
N VAL A 160 15.66 8.97 7.46
CA VAL A 160 14.73 9.54 6.49
C VAL A 160 13.41 8.74 6.47
N LEU A 161 12.30 9.46 6.38
CA LEU A 161 10.97 8.90 6.10
C LEU A 161 10.39 9.65 4.89
N PRO A 162 10.66 9.18 3.65
CA PRO A 162 10.33 9.94 2.45
C PRO A 162 8.83 10.21 2.29
N GLY A 163 7.98 9.27 2.73
CA GLY A 163 6.52 9.43 2.66
C GLY A 163 5.95 10.59 3.48
N LEU A 164 6.73 11.15 4.41
CA LEU A 164 6.37 12.34 5.19
C LEU A 164 7.32 13.52 4.96
N PHE A 165 8.18 13.45 3.94
CA PHE A 165 9.25 14.44 3.69
C PHE A 165 10.11 14.73 4.95
N TYR A 166 10.25 13.73 5.81
CA TYR A 166 11.07 13.83 7.01
C TYR A 166 12.50 13.39 6.71
N GLY A 167 13.46 14.25 7.04
CA GLY A 167 14.88 13.94 7.02
C GLY A 167 15.65 14.87 7.93
N LYS A 168 16.80 14.42 8.42
CA LYS A 168 17.77 15.32 9.06
C LYS A 168 18.42 16.13 7.94
N SER A 169 18.19 17.44 7.87
CA SER A 169 18.72 18.40 6.87
C SER A 169 17.99 18.45 5.50
N GLN A 170 18.48 19.33 4.61
CA GLN A 170 17.99 19.59 3.24
C GLN A 170 17.94 18.33 2.35
N GLU A 171 18.60 17.23 2.75
CA GLU A 171 18.68 15.97 2.00
C GLU A 171 17.32 15.30 1.79
N ALA A 172 16.28 15.59 2.58
CA ALA A 172 14.95 14.97 2.43
C ALA A 172 14.40 15.09 1.00
N ALA A 173 14.75 16.16 0.27
CA ALA A 173 14.34 16.39 -1.12
C ALA A 173 15.02 15.47 -2.14
N ASP A 174 16.19 14.91 -1.80
CA ASP A 174 16.95 14.01 -2.67
C ASP A 174 16.40 12.57 -2.64
N TRP A 175 15.56 12.28 -1.64
CA TRP A 175 14.94 10.98 -1.46
C TRP A 175 13.55 10.94 -2.09
N ARG A 176 13.32 9.95 -2.93
CA ARG A 176 12.03 9.73 -3.59
C ARG A 176 11.50 8.36 -3.28
N MET A 177 10.26 8.32 -2.80
CA MET A 177 9.45 7.12 -2.67
C MET A 177 8.36 7.15 -3.72
N THR A 178 8.21 6.08 -4.48
CA THR A 178 7.13 5.91 -5.44
C THR A 178 6.41 4.61 -5.14
N PHE A 179 5.09 4.68 -4.99
CA PHE A 179 4.24 3.49 -4.91
C PHE A 179 4.16 2.84 -6.31
N ALA A 180 4.83 1.71 -6.46
CA ALA A 180 5.02 0.97 -7.70
C ALA A 180 4.91 -0.56 -7.46
N PRO A 181 3.73 -1.06 -7.07
CA PRO A 181 3.52 -2.47 -6.77
C PRO A 181 3.66 -3.38 -7.99
N ARG A 182 4.33 -4.53 -7.82
CA ARG A 182 4.62 -5.49 -8.91
C ARG A 182 3.38 -6.03 -9.62
N GLY A 183 2.30 -6.30 -8.89
CA GLY A 183 1.09 -6.97 -9.43
C GLY A 183 -0.09 -6.07 -9.75
N GLY A 184 0.09 -4.74 -9.73
CA GLY A 184 -1.03 -3.82 -9.66
C GLY A 184 -1.05 -2.70 -10.68
N GLY A 185 -0.29 -2.78 -11.77
CA GLY A 185 -0.35 -1.77 -12.84
C GLY A 185 -1.80 -1.60 -13.33
N LEU A 186 -2.49 -0.59 -12.81
CA LEU A 186 -3.52 0.10 -13.56
C LEU A 186 -2.77 0.72 -14.76
N PRO A 187 -3.26 0.56 -15.99
CA PRO A 187 -2.66 1.26 -17.11
C PRO A 187 -2.57 2.75 -16.75
N LEU A 188 -1.40 3.34 -16.94
CA LEU A 188 -1.25 4.79 -16.92
C LEU A 188 -2.25 5.33 -17.95
N GLY A 189 -3.14 6.21 -17.51
CA GLY A 189 -4.06 6.92 -18.39
C GLY A 189 -3.33 7.78 -19.41
#